data_AF-A0A7D9DW84-F1
#
_entry.id   AF-A0A7D9DW84-F1
#
_cell.length_a   1.000
_cell.length_b   1.000
_cell.length_c   1.000
_cell.angle_alpha   90.00
_cell.angle_beta   90.00
_cell.angle_gamma   90.00
#
_symmetry.space_group_name_H-M   'P 1'
#
loop_
_entity.id
_entity.type
_entity.pdbx_description
1 polymer ?
#
loop_
_entity_poly.entity_id
_entity_poly.type
_entity_poly.pdbx_seq_one_letter_code
_entity_poly.pdbx_strand_id
1 'polypeptide(L)'
;MELGVGREGMSVMCDIFNIPPPCHHKALDNHVAALYETHEKAVAEQLQRASDKVFSRHSCNESDVAEIAVSYDGTWSKRGYTANFGAGFVISVETGEVLDYDFESKLCMEYATAKKDLGEDSSEFDMWFRGHQERCAQSHTGFHEQDDLGPIEGEQSAVQFYGL
;
A
#
# COMPACT_ATOMS: atom_id res chain seq x y z
N MET A 1 16.34 3.76 33.96
CA MET A 1 15.52 3.05 32.96
C MET A 1 15.62 3.87 31.69
N GLU A 2 16.57 3.54 30.82
CA GLU A 2 16.78 4.27 29.57
C GLU A 2 15.81 3.71 28.52
N LEU A 3 14.73 4.44 28.25
CA LEU A 3 13.86 4.16 27.12
C LEU A 3 14.56 4.71 25.87
N GLY A 4 15.00 3.82 24.97
CA GLY A 4 15.72 4.20 23.74
C GLY A 4 16.81 3.25 23.25
N VAL A 5 17.16 2.20 24.02
CA VAL A 5 18.29 1.30 23.69
C VAL A 5 17.94 0.24 22.60
N GLY A 6 16.79 0.36 21.95
CA GLY A 6 16.36 -0.55 20.89
C GLY A 6 16.27 -2.02 21.34
N ARG A 7 16.85 -2.92 20.54
CA ARG A 7 16.79 -4.38 20.78
C ARG A 7 17.41 -4.80 22.11
N GLU A 8 18.50 -4.16 22.53
CA GLU A 8 19.19 -4.51 23.78
C GLU A 8 18.30 -4.21 24.99
N GLY A 9 17.60 -3.07 24.98
CA GLY A 9 16.62 -2.75 26.02
C GLY A 9 15.46 -3.76 26.07
N MET A 10 14.98 -4.19 24.90
CA MET A 10 13.94 -5.22 24.80
C MET A 10 14.44 -6.59 25.27
N SER A 11 15.71 -6.93 25.03
CA SER A 11 16.30 -8.19 25.50
C SER A 11 16.31 -8.26 27.03
N VAL A 12 16.76 -7.19 27.70
CA VAL A 12 16.74 -7.11 29.17
C VAL A 12 15.33 -7.26 29.72
N MET A 13 14.33 -6.65 29.05
CA MET A 13 12.93 -6.81 29.43
C MET A 13 12.47 -8.27 29.26
N CYS A 14 12.76 -8.91 28.13
CA CYS A 14 12.42 -10.31 27.89
C CYS A 14 13.01 -11.23 28.97
N ASP A 15 14.27 -10.98 29.37
CA ASP A 15 14.93 -11.73 30.44
C ASP A 15 14.22 -11.55 31.79
N ILE A 16 13.80 -10.32 32.14
CA ILE A 16 13.04 -10.02 33.37
C ILE A 16 11.71 -10.78 33.40
N PHE A 17 11.01 -10.86 32.26
CA PHE A 17 9.72 -11.55 32.15
C PHE A 17 9.85 -13.06 31.88
N ASN A 18 11.08 -13.57 31.77
CA ASN A 18 11.36 -14.97 31.42
C ASN A 18 10.64 -15.40 30.12
N ILE A 19 10.64 -14.52 29.12
CA ILE A 19 10.10 -14.76 27.77
C ILE A 19 11.23 -14.81 26.74
N PRO A 20 11.03 -15.43 25.56
CA PRO A 20 12.05 -15.51 24.54
C PRO A 20 12.61 -14.13 24.13
N PRO A 21 13.90 -14.05 23.76
CA PRO A 21 14.51 -12.80 23.34
C PRO A 21 13.83 -12.26 22.06
N PRO A 22 13.87 -10.93 21.85
CA PRO A 22 13.26 -10.32 20.68
C PRO A 22 13.86 -10.89 19.39
N CYS A 23 13.06 -11.01 18.32
CA CYS A 23 13.56 -11.51 17.05
C CYS A 23 14.73 -10.64 16.52
N HIS A 24 15.60 -11.25 15.72
CA HIS A 24 16.64 -10.48 15.02
C HIS A 24 16.01 -9.73 13.84
N HIS A 25 16.44 -8.49 13.54
CA HIS A 25 15.85 -7.70 12.46
C HIS A 25 15.86 -8.45 11.12
N LYS A 26 16.98 -9.07 10.74
CA LYS A 26 17.05 -9.93 9.53
C LYS A 26 16.01 -11.06 9.51
N ALA A 27 15.72 -11.66 10.67
CA ALA A 27 14.71 -12.71 10.74
C ALA A 27 13.31 -12.11 10.50
N LEU A 28 13.03 -10.96 11.09
CA LEU A 28 11.80 -10.21 10.83
C LEU A 28 11.67 -9.84 9.35
N ASP A 29 12.72 -9.29 8.74
CA ASP A 29 12.74 -8.89 7.32
C ASP A 29 12.45 -10.10 6.41
N ASN A 30 13.08 -11.24 6.69
CA ASN A 30 12.83 -12.48 5.95
C ASN A 30 11.38 -12.96 6.10
N HIS A 31 10.79 -12.85 7.29
CA HIS A 31 9.40 -13.21 7.52
C HIS A 31 8.45 -12.27 6.78
N VAL A 32 8.71 -10.96 6.81
CA VAL A 32 7.90 -9.97 6.08
C VAL A 32 7.97 -10.23 4.58
N ALA A 33 9.15 -10.51 4.03
CA ALA A 33 9.32 -10.85 2.61
C ALA A 33 8.54 -12.12 2.23
N ALA A 34 8.63 -13.17 3.05
CA ALA A 34 7.90 -14.42 2.79
C ALA A 34 6.38 -14.25 2.89
N LEU A 35 5.90 -13.43 3.84
CA LEU A 35 4.49 -13.08 3.95
C LEU A 35 4.03 -12.33 2.70
N TYR A 36 4.79 -11.33 2.28
CA TYR A 36 4.47 -10.52 1.11
C TYR A 36 4.33 -11.39 -0.16
N GLU A 37 5.29 -12.26 -0.44
CA GLU A 37 5.23 -13.18 -1.59
C GLU A 37 4.01 -14.12 -1.53
N THR A 38 3.68 -14.61 -0.32
CA THR A 38 2.51 -15.48 -0.14
C THR A 38 1.21 -14.72 -0.34
N HIS A 39 1.15 -13.47 0.12
CA HIS A 39 -0.01 -12.60 -0.05
C HIS A 39 -0.24 -12.24 -1.53
N GLU A 40 0.80 -11.92 -2.28
CA GLU A 40 0.67 -11.62 -3.72
C GLU A 40 0.03 -12.80 -4.47
N LYS A 41 0.49 -14.04 -4.21
CA LYS A 41 -0.08 -15.25 -4.82
C LYS A 41 -1.53 -15.45 -4.41
N ALA A 42 -1.83 -15.32 -3.12
CA ALA A 42 -3.18 -15.49 -2.61
C ALA A 42 -4.16 -14.46 -3.20
N VAL A 43 -3.73 -13.21 -3.34
CA VAL A 43 -4.51 -12.13 -3.93
C VAL A 43 -4.76 -12.40 -5.42
N ALA A 44 -3.72 -12.75 -6.19
CA ALA A 44 -3.87 -13.10 -7.61
C ALA A 44 -4.87 -14.25 -7.82
N GLU A 45 -4.80 -15.29 -6.97
CA GLU A 45 -5.79 -16.37 -7.01
C GLU A 45 -7.21 -15.91 -6.67
N GLN A 46 -7.39 -14.99 -5.71
CA GLN A 46 -8.73 -14.48 -5.38
C GLN A 46 -9.29 -13.62 -6.51
N LEU A 47 -8.50 -12.72 -7.09
CA LEU A 47 -8.94 -11.86 -8.20
C LEU A 47 -9.32 -12.69 -9.42
N GLN A 48 -8.54 -13.74 -9.74
CA GLN A 48 -8.90 -14.67 -10.81
C GLN A 48 -10.25 -15.35 -10.52
N ARG A 49 -10.43 -15.90 -9.31
CA ARG A 49 -11.71 -16.54 -8.92
C ARG A 49 -12.89 -15.58 -8.97
N ALA A 50 -12.69 -14.33 -8.55
CA ALA A 50 -13.71 -13.29 -8.61
C ALA A 50 -14.09 -12.99 -10.08
N SER A 51 -13.10 -12.88 -10.95
CA SER A 51 -13.28 -12.70 -12.40
C SER A 51 -14.05 -13.87 -13.02
N ASP A 52 -13.65 -15.12 -12.75
CA ASP A 52 -14.33 -16.33 -13.26
C ASP A 52 -15.81 -16.38 -12.84
N LYS A 53 -16.12 -15.94 -11.62
CA LYS A 53 -17.49 -15.85 -11.10
C LYS A 53 -18.32 -14.85 -11.89
N VAL A 54 -17.73 -13.72 -12.28
CA VAL A 54 -18.39 -12.72 -13.14
C VAL A 54 -18.58 -13.27 -14.56
N PHE A 55 -17.55 -13.86 -15.17
CA PHE A 55 -17.63 -14.44 -16.51
C PHE A 55 -18.68 -15.55 -16.62
N SER A 56 -18.75 -16.43 -15.62
CA SER A 56 -19.76 -17.50 -15.56
C SER A 56 -21.20 -16.95 -15.48
N ARG A 57 -21.41 -15.77 -14.88
CA ARG A 57 -22.71 -15.10 -14.82
C ARG A 57 -23.13 -14.56 -16.20
N HIS A 58 -22.17 -14.10 -16.98
CA HIS A 58 -22.39 -13.49 -18.29
C HIS A 58 -22.33 -14.49 -19.46
N SER A 59 -22.06 -15.78 -19.16
CA SER A 59 -21.86 -16.82 -20.19
C SER A 59 -20.76 -16.45 -21.20
N CYS A 60 -19.76 -15.72 -20.72
CA CYS A 60 -18.58 -15.28 -21.48
C CYS A 60 -17.40 -16.22 -21.20
N ASN A 61 -16.50 -16.38 -22.17
CA ASN A 61 -15.23 -17.09 -21.99
C ASN A 61 -14.13 -16.12 -21.52
N GLU A 62 -12.98 -16.65 -21.09
CA GLU A 62 -11.81 -15.86 -20.66
C GLU A 62 -11.28 -14.89 -21.74
N SER A 63 -11.53 -15.17 -23.02
CA SER A 63 -11.14 -14.31 -24.14
C SER A 63 -12.16 -13.22 -24.48
N ASP A 64 -13.34 -13.26 -23.87
CA ASP A 64 -14.44 -12.36 -24.18
C ASP A 64 -14.38 -11.15 -23.24
N VAL A 65 -14.80 -9.98 -23.74
CA VAL A 65 -14.92 -8.77 -22.91
C VAL A 65 -16.34 -8.69 -22.36
N ALA A 66 -16.46 -8.74 -21.04
CA ALA A 66 -17.74 -8.56 -20.34
C ALA A 66 -17.91 -7.09 -19.94
N GLU A 67 -19.04 -6.48 -20.34
CA GLU A 67 -19.45 -5.18 -19.82
C GLU A 67 -20.14 -5.38 -18.47
N ILE A 68 -19.51 -4.88 -17.41
CA ILE A 68 -19.97 -5.11 -16.04
C ILE A 68 -20.15 -3.79 -15.29
N ALA A 69 -21.18 -3.74 -14.44
CA ALA A 69 -21.33 -2.64 -13.50
C ALA A 69 -20.39 -2.85 -12.30
N VAL A 70 -19.59 -1.83 -12.00
CA VAL A 70 -18.67 -1.82 -10.86
C VAL A 70 -18.96 -0.64 -9.95
N SER A 71 -18.73 -0.84 -8.66
CA SER A 71 -18.61 0.20 -7.66
C SER A 71 -17.15 0.34 -7.26
N TYR A 72 -16.72 1.55 -6.93
CA TYR A 72 -15.39 1.80 -6.38
C TYR A 72 -15.54 2.27 -4.94
N ASP A 73 -14.81 1.62 -4.03
CA ASP A 73 -14.73 2.03 -2.64
C ASP A 73 -13.27 2.08 -2.18
N GLY A 74 -12.96 2.92 -1.22
CA GLY A 74 -11.60 3.13 -0.77
C GLY A 74 -11.50 3.53 0.69
N THR A 75 -10.40 3.14 1.31
CA THR A 75 -10.11 3.46 2.71
C THR A 75 -8.75 4.10 2.84
N TRP A 76 -8.61 4.97 3.82
CA TRP A 76 -7.35 5.60 4.19
C TRP A 76 -7.02 5.25 5.64
N SER A 77 -5.81 4.73 5.86
CA SER A 77 -5.26 4.49 7.19
C SER A 77 -5.02 5.83 7.88
N LYS A 78 -5.98 6.26 8.70
CA LYS A 78 -5.89 7.45 9.55
C LYS A 78 -5.32 7.08 10.90
N ARG A 79 -4.13 7.60 11.24
CA ARG A 79 -3.61 7.61 12.61
C ARG A 79 -3.58 9.06 13.09
N GLY A 80 -4.51 9.42 13.97
CA GLY A 80 -4.72 10.83 14.35
C GLY A 80 -5.22 11.64 13.15
N TYR A 81 -4.59 12.79 12.91
CA TYR A 81 -4.95 13.70 11.79
C TYR A 81 -4.23 13.37 10.48
N THR A 82 -3.44 12.29 10.41
CA THR A 82 -2.65 11.96 9.22
C THR A 82 -3.10 10.66 8.59
N ALA A 83 -3.42 10.72 7.29
CA ALA A 83 -3.71 9.57 6.44
C ALA A 83 -2.51 9.32 5.50
N ASN A 84 -1.69 8.31 5.79
CA ASN A 84 -0.45 8.05 5.06
C ASN A 84 -0.57 6.96 3.99
N PHE A 85 -1.53 6.06 4.16
CA PHE A 85 -1.73 4.91 3.28
C PHE A 85 -3.20 4.84 2.89
N GLY A 86 -3.47 4.57 1.64
CA GLY A 86 -4.79 4.39 1.06
C GLY A 86 -4.86 3.06 0.33
N ALA A 87 -6.05 2.48 0.27
CA ALA A 87 -6.35 1.36 -0.60
C ALA A 87 -7.69 1.60 -1.28
N GLY A 88 -7.75 1.38 -2.58
CA GLY A 88 -8.96 1.43 -3.39
C GLY A 88 -9.32 0.04 -3.91
N PHE A 89 -10.61 -0.21 -4.10
CA PHE A 89 -11.13 -1.49 -4.54
C PHE A 89 -12.20 -1.29 -5.61
N VAL A 90 -12.05 -1.99 -6.73
CA VAL A 90 -13.08 -2.12 -7.76
C VAL A 90 -13.90 -3.35 -7.44
N ILE A 91 -15.18 -3.17 -7.18
CA ILE A 91 -16.09 -4.22 -6.71
C ILE A 91 -17.20 -4.41 -7.74
N SER A 92 -17.41 -5.65 -8.19
CA SER A 92 -18.55 -5.99 -9.05
C SER A 92 -19.86 -5.74 -8.30
N VAL A 93 -20.77 -4.95 -8.88
CA VAL A 93 -22.10 -4.70 -8.30
C VAL A 93 -22.93 -5.98 -8.26
N GLU A 94 -22.71 -6.90 -9.20
CA GLU A 94 -23.50 -8.11 -9.33
C GLU A 94 -23.07 -9.23 -8.38
N THR A 95 -21.75 -9.44 -8.23
CA THR A 95 -21.22 -10.54 -7.41
C THR A 95 -20.82 -10.08 -6.02
N GLY A 96 -20.61 -8.77 -5.82
CA GLY A 96 -20.05 -8.20 -4.59
C GLY A 96 -18.57 -8.52 -4.37
N GLU A 97 -17.89 -9.10 -5.36
CA GLU A 97 -16.49 -9.49 -5.27
C GLU A 97 -15.57 -8.35 -5.73
N VAL A 98 -14.38 -8.27 -5.15
CA VAL A 98 -13.30 -7.37 -5.59
C VAL A 98 -12.68 -7.93 -6.86
N LEU A 99 -12.66 -7.12 -7.92
CA LEU A 99 -12.08 -7.46 -9.22
C LEU A 99 -10.69 -6.87 -9.42
N ASP A 100 -10.44 -5.72 -8.79
CA ASP A 100 -9.15 -5.06 -8.81
C ASP A 100 -8.96 -4.21 -7.56
N TYR A 101 -7.72 -3.89 -7.23
CA TYR A 101 -7.38 -3.01 -6.11
C TYR A 101 -6.16 -2.16 -6.43
N ASP A 102 -6.05 -1.02 -5.77
CA ASP A 102 -4.88 -0.17 -5.86
C ASP A 102 -4.44 0.28 -4.46
N PHE A 103 -3.13 0.49 -4.29
CA PHE A 103 -2.54 0.92 -3.03
C PHE A 103 -1.79 2.23 -3.19
N GLU A 104 -2.15 3.17 -2.34
CA GLU A 104 -1.66 4.55 -2.37
C GLU A 104 -0.84 4.84 -1.12
N SER A 105 0.28 5.54 -1.26
CA SER A 105 1.10 5.94 -0.13
C SER A 105 1.60 7.38 -0.27
N LYS A 106 1.62 8.10 0.85
CA LYS A 106 2.24 9.43 0.98
C LYS A 106 3.64 9.34 1.56
N LEU A 107 4.09 8.14 1.90
CA LEU A 107 5.38 7.91 2.54
C LEU A 107 6.27 7.05 1.63
N CYS A 108 7.50 7.53 1.45
CA CYS A 108 8.60 6.68 1.02
C CYS A 108 9.75 6.83 2.02
N MET A 109 10.15 5.71 2.63
CA MET A 109 11.22 5.68 3.63
C MET A 109 12.58 6.01 3.01
N GLU A 110 12.84 5.58 1.77
CA GLU A 110 14.08 5.92 1.06
C GLU A 110 14.16 7.43 0.80
N TYR A 111 13.07 8.03 0.32
CA TYR A 111 12.97 9.48 0.15
C TYR A 111 13.17 10.23 1.47
N ALA A 112 12.48 9.82 2.55
CA ALA A 112 12.59 10.47 3.84
C ALA A 112 14.03 10.39 4.41
N THR A 113 14.70 9.26 4.19
CA THR A 113 16.09 9.06 4.61
C THR A 113 17.06 9.88 3.78
N ALA A 114 16.95 9.82 2.45
CA ALA A 114 17.78 10.61 1.53
C ALA A 114 17.62 12.12 1.77
N LYS A 115 16.39 12.59 1.98
CA LYS A 115 16.10 13.99 2.31
C LYS A 115 16.81 14.44 3.59
N LYS A 116 16.85 13.57 4.61
CA LYS A 116 17.53 13.83 5.88
C LYS A 116 19.05 13.78 5.75
N ASP A 117 19.58 12.80 5.01
CA ASP A 117 21.01 12.50 4.99
C ASP A 117 21.77 13.35 3.96
N LEU A 118 21.16 13.65 2.80
CA LEU A 118 21.75 14.46 1.73
C LEU A 118 21.38 15.94 1.84
N GLY A 119 20.21 16.24 2.43
CA GLY A 119 19.63 17.58 2.47
C GLY A 119 18.84 17.89 1.20
N GLU A 120 17.59 18.32 1.37
CA GLU A 120 16.62 18.52 0.27
C GLU A 120 17.12 19.48 -0.82
N ASP A 121 17.81 20.54 -0.43
CA ASP A 121 18.31 21.58 -1.37
C ASP A 121 19.68 21.24 -1.98
N SER A 122 20.21 20.04 -1.73
CA SER A 122 21.52 19.63 -2.23
C SER A 122 21.46 19.12 -3.67
N SER A 123 22.53 19.37 -4.43
CA SER A 123 22.69 18.79 -5.77
C SER A 123 22.74 17.26 -5.76
N GLU A 124 23.23 16.70 -4.67
CA GLU A 124 23.34 15.27 -4.41
C GLU A 124 21.96 14.63 -4.26
N PHE A 125 21.04 15.30 -3.56
CA PHE A 125 19.65 14.87 -3.44
C PHE A 125 18.93 14.93 -4.79
N ASP A 126 19.10 16.00 -5.58
CA ASP A 126 18.51 16.13 -6.91
C ASP A 126 18.94 15.00 -7.86
N MET A 127 20.24 14.67 -7.84
CA MET A 127 20.77 13.55 -8.64
C MET A 127 20.21 12.21 -8.18
N TRP A 128 20.12 11.99 -6.87
CA TRP A 128 19.53 10.78 -6.30
C TRP A 128 18.04 10.65 -6.65
N PHE A 129 17.27 11.73 -6.51
CA PHE A 129 15.82 11.73 -6.71
C PHE A 129 15.44 11.36 -8.15
N ARG A 130 16.20 11.84 -9.15
CA ARG A 130 16.02 11.45 -10.57
C ARG A 130 16.08 9.93 -10.79
N GLY A 131 16.92 9.21 -10.04
CA GLY A 131 17.01 7.74 -10.12
C GLY A 131 16.04 7.00 -9.20
N HIS A 132 15.39 7.71 -8.28
CA HIS A 132 14.41 7.15 -7.34
C HIS A 132 12.96 7.38 -7.82
N GLN A 133 12.68 8.41 -8.61
CA GLN A 133 11.33 8.84 -9.00
C GLN A 133 10.43 7.69 -9.48
N GLU A 134 10.92 6.81 -10.34
CA GLU A 134 10.15 5.67 -10.88
C GLU A 134 9.86 4.56 -9.84
N ARG A 135 10.64 4.51 -8.76
CA ARG A 135 10.51 3.54 -7.66
C ARG A 135 10.00 4.19 -6.38
N CYS A 136 9.62 5.47 -6.45
CA CYS A 136 9.15 6.19 -5.30
C CYS A 136 7.80 5.63 -4.87
N ALA A 137 7.71 5.18 -3.63
CA ALA A 137 6.47 4.71 -3.04
C ALA A 137 5.48 5.85 -2.76
N GLN A 138 5.85 7.12 -2.98
CA GLN A 138 4.92 8.24 -2.88
C GLN A 138 4.18 8.40 -4.21
N SER A 139 2.94 7.93 -4.23
CA SER A 139 2.04 8.01 -5.38
C SER A 139 1.30 9.35 -5.45
N HIS A 140 1.24 10.11 -4.35
CA HIS A 140 0.62 11.43 -4.29
C HIS A 140 1.59 12.51 -3.78
N THR A 141 1.90 13.51 -4.61
CA THR A 141 2.79 14.65 -4.26
C THR A 141 2.04 15.89 -3.78
N GLY A 142 0.71 15.87 -3.70
CA GLY A 142 -0.08 17.05 -3.36
C GLY A 142 -0.64 17.05 -1.94
N PHE A 143 -0.12 17.89 -1.04
CA PHE A 143 -0.99 18.69 -0.18
C PHE A 143 -0.39 20.08 -0.18
N HIS A 144 -0.96 20.97 -1.00
CA HIS A 144 -1.04 22.35 -0.57
C HIS A 144 -1.90 22.31 0.70
N GLU A 145 -1.36 22.77 1.82
CA GLU A 145 -2.15 23.08 3.01
C GLU A 145 -3.28 24.01 2.57
N GLN A 146 -4.50 23.48 2.50
CA GLN A 146 -5.69 24.29 2.63
C GLN A 146 -6.79 23.46 3.28
N ASP A 147 -7.26 24.04 4.37
CA ASP A 147 -8.37 23.65 5.22
C ASP A 147 -9.66 23.31 4.43
N ASP A 148 -10.58 22.66 5.14
CA ASP A 148 -11.98 22.35 4.78
C ASP A 148 -12.24 21.01 4.07
N LEU A 149 -12.43 19.98 4.91
CA LEU A 149 -13.17 18.77 4.57
C LEU A 149 -14.64 19.12 4.23
N GLY A 150 -14.90 19.44 2.97
CA GLY A 150 -16.21 19.21 2.36
C GLY A 150 -16.41 17.71 2.07
N PRO A 151 -17.66 17.23 1.91
CA PRO A 151 -17.90 15.87 1.46
C PRO A 151 -17.27 15.73 0.08
N ILE A 152 -16.37 14.75 -0.07
CA ILE A 152 -15.83 14.36 -1.38
C ILE A 152 -16.98 13.62 -2.06
N GLU A 153 -17.89 14.36 -2.69
CA GLU A 153 -18.85 13.79 -3.63
C GLU A 153 -18.04 13.18 -4.77
N GLY A 154 -18.41 11.94 -5.13
CA GLY A 154 -17.68 11.11 -6.08
C GLY A 154 -17.37 11.84 -7.37
N GLU A 155 -16.11 12.24 -7.51
CA GLU A 155 -15.57 12.65 -8.79
C GLU A 155 -15.32 11.36 -9.57
N GLN A 156 -16.19 11.09 -10.54
CA GLN A 156 -15.97 10.11 -11.59
C GLN A 156 -14.74 10.54 -12.40
N SER A 157 -13.56 10.25 -11.89
CA SER A 157 -12.36 10.29 -12.71
C SER A 157 -12.36 8.99 -13.50
N ALA A 158 -12.54 9.09 -14.81
CA ALA A 158 -12.38 7.98 -15.73
C ALA A 158 -10.95 7.45 -15.61
N VAL A 159 -10.76 6.41 -14.82
CA VAL A 159 -9.49 5.69 -14.76
C VAL A 159 -9.37 4.90 -16.05
N GLN A 160 -8.50 5.37 -16.93
CA GLN A 160 -8.19 4.72 -18.19
C GLN A 160 -7.29 3.50 -17.87
N PHE A 161 -7.89 2.32 -17.74
CA PHE A 161 -7.17 1.08 -17.55
C PHE A 161 -6.39 0.73 -18.82
N TYR A 162 -5.06 0.78 -18.73
CA TYR A 162 -4.21 0.13 -19.72
C TYR A 162 -4.24 -1.37 -19.41
N GLY A 163 -4.71 -2.14 -20.39
CA GLY A 163 -4.91 -3.58 -20.27
C GLY A 163 -3.65 -4.36 -19.95
N LEU A 164 -3.89 -5.55 -19.37
CA LEU A 164 -2.97 -6.70 -19.38
C LEU A 164 -2.47 -7.00 -20.81
#